data_AF-A0A7I4YR38-F1
#
_entry.id   AF-A0A7I4YR38-F1
#
_cell.length_a   1.000
_cell.length_b   1.000
_cell.length_c   1.000
_cell.angle_alpha   90.00
_cell.angle_beta   90.00
_cell.angle_gamma   90.00
#
_symmetry.space_group_name_H-M   'P 1'
#
loop_
_entity.id
_entity.type
_entity.pdbx_description
1 polymer ?
#
loop_
_entity_poly.entity_id
_entity_poly.type
_entity_poly.pdbx_seq_one_letter_code
_entity_poly.pdbx_strand_id
1 'polypeptide(L)'
;RQSPVAVEDCVSKDMDENVDPTEVKSSVASLQREAGRKDEAMEVQDAFDWTDICRSLETTFNIDGFDNTGVGRRRGATITSVTDKGHLLYECLDDCFRNTKLGDIKGIPFPGAFARKPFENVWSAWRIASIFIRSDLSITEKIRLHNERAVMLETQALCAILRLAYDQCTDWTEFICGNQAIVKHPRIEDHNVEEFYEVAFEKVKEDLKEEAQAARPRKIGPIGFAAPESAILLEKDGPRGGVYTRVVKSFESLRNTLADWTTYGTWIIVLPMERKAEGSTIEETVKIAKTHLEEGGRIVTVWTPVTAKTLAEWISMSQLWSTIEATLRKFAGPDQIVTTASNMLCDGKLFLEAGCPETASQFFRLYPGVAAAKYLYENIRCRVPQFQLPFLETERSMRTSTTARGGRVGNSQGRRERA
;
A
#
# COMPACT_ATOMS: atom_id res chain seq x y z
N ARG A 1 -40.81 -24.49 26.79
CA ARG A 1 -40.79 -24.19 28.25
C ARG A 1 -39.39 -23.65 28.53
N GLN A 2 -39.14 -22.39 28.87
CA GLN A 2 -39.93 -21.31 29.44
C GLN A 2 -39.73 -20.00 28.65
N SER A 3 -40.75 -19.15 28.75
CA SER A 3 -40.90 -17.82 28.15
C SER A 3 -40.09 -16.74 28.87
N PRO A 4 -39.89 -15.55 28.26
CA PRO A 4 -39.32 -14.38 28.90
C PRO A 4 -40.37 -13.59 29.71
N VAL A 5 -39.92 -12.91 30.77
CA VAL A 5 -40.71 -11.96 31.58
C VAL A 5 -40.25 -10.55 31.24
N ALA A 6 -41.22 -9.67 30.98
CA ALA A 6 -41.09 -8.23 30.81
C ALA A 6 -41.52 -7.49 32.09
N VAL A 7 -40.95 -6.30 32.34
CA VAL A 7 -41.50 -5.18 33.15
C VAL A 7 -40.77 -3.89 32.66
N GLU A 8 -41.39 -3.08 31.80
CA GLU A 8 -42.13 -1.81 32.04
C GLU A 8 -41.29 -0.51 32.14
N ASP A 9 -41.59 0.38 31.19
CA ASP A 9 -41.82 1.83 31.24
C ASP A 9 -41.20 2.73 32.31
N CYS A 10 -40.51 3.77 31.82
CA CYS A 10 -40.57 5.12 32.38
C CYS A 10 -40.72 6.14 31.23
N VAL A 11 -41.91 6.73 31.15
CA VAL A 11 -42.29 7.89 30.34
C VAL A 11 -42.02 9.17 31.14
N SER A 12 -41.33 10.13 30.53
CA SER A 12 -41.40 11.56 30.84
C SER A 12 -41.09 12.31 29.53
N LYS A 13 -42.09 12.75 28.76
CA LYS A 13 -42.74 14.07 28.83
C LYS A 13 -41.75 15.22 29.01
N ASP A 14 -41.37 15.85 27.91
CA ASP A 14 -41.70 17.25 27.58
C ASP A 14 -40.78 17.72 26.44
N MET A 15 -41.36 17.98 25.27
CA MET A 15 -41.07 19.10 24.36
C MET A 15 -41.90 18.91 23.09
N ASP A 16 -43.15 19.38 23.15
CA ASP A 16 -43.91 19.74 21.96
C ASP A 16 -43.28 21.00 21.35
N GLU A 17 -42.44 20.83 20.33
CA GLU A 17 -42.25 21.86 19.30
C GLU A 17 -43.03 21.46 18.06
N ASN A 18 -44.09 22.25 17.85
CA ASN A 18 -45.07 22.15 16.80
C ASN A 18 -44.39 22.52 15.46
N VAL A 19 -43.71 21.56 14.82
CA VAL A 19 -43.16 21.74 13.47
C VAL A 19 -44.26 21.43 12.46
N ASP A 20 -44.70 22.46 11.74
CA ASP A 20 -45.71 22.32 10.69
C ASP A 20 -45.22 21.38 9.56
N PRO A 21 -45.85 20.22 9.33
CA PRO A 21 -45.45 19.28 8.28
C PRO A 21 -45.46 19.89 6.87
N THR A 22 -46.22 20.97 6.66
CA THR A 22 -46.25 21.70 5.39
C THR A 22 -45.01 22.56 5.16
N GLU A 23 -44.38 23.06 6.23
CA GLU A 23 -43.16 23.88 6.17
C GLU A 23 -41.90 23.02 5.91
N VAL A 24 -41.87 21.79 6.45
CA VAL A 24 -40.82 20.80 6.15
C VAL A 24 -40.92 20.30 4.71
N LYS A 25 -42.13 20.02 4.21
CA LYS A 25 -42.33 19.62 2.80
C LYS A 25 -41.99 20.75 1.82
N SER A 26 -42.32 21.99 2.17
CA SER A 26 -41.92 23.19 1.42
C SER A 26 -40.40 23.37 1.39
N SER A 27 -39.73 23.19 2.53
CA SER A 27 -38.26 23.28 2.62
C SER A 27 -37.56 22.16 1.86
N VAL A 28 -38.06 20.92 1.93
CA VAL A 28 -37.53 19.79 1.16
C VAL A 28 -37.75 19.99 -0.35
N ALA A 29 -38.92 20.47 -0.77
CA ALA A 29 -39.20 20.78 -2.18
C ALA A 29 -38.42 22.00 -2.71
N SER A 30 -38.00 22.91 -1.81
CA SER A 30 -37.15 24.05 -2.13
C SER A 30 -35.69 23.61 -2.28
N LEU A 31 -35.20 22.76 -1.37
CA LEU A 31 -33.87 22.13 -1.44
C LEU A 31 -33.74 21.19 -2.64
N GLN A 32 -34.79 20.46 -3.02
CA GLN A 32 -34.81 19.63 -4.23
C GLN A 32 -34.85 20.48 -5.52
N ARG A 33 -35.53 21.63 -5.51
CA ARG A 33 -35.49 22.59 -6.62
C ARG A 33 -34.17 23.34 -6.72
N GLU A 34 -33.47 23.57 -5.61
CA GLU A 34 -32.12 24.15 -5.58
C GLU A 34 -31.04 23.13 -5.98
N ALA A 35 -31.24 21.85 -5.64
CA ALA A 35 -30.41 20.75 -6.12
C ALA A 35 -30.58 20.56 -7.63
N GLY A 36 -31.82 20.50 -8.13
CA GLY A 36 -32.09 20.38 -9.58
C GLY A 36 -31.67 21.59 -10.41
N ARG A 37 -31.56 22.80 -9.83
CA ARG A 37 -31.01 23.98 -10.52
C ARG A 37 -29.48 24.07 -10.49
N LYS A 38 -28.82 23.32 -9.60
CA LYS A 38 -27.35 23.22 -9.55
C LYS A 38 -26.81 22.06 -10.39
N ASP A 39 -27.63 21.06 -10.70
CA ASP A 39 -27.27 19.97 -11.61
C ASP A 39 -27.03 20.47 -13.05
N GLU A 40 -27.62 21.60 -13.45
CA GLU A 40 -27.42 22.22 -14.78
C GLU A 40 -26.23 23.21 -14.84
N ALA A 41 -25.55 23.49 -13.71
CA ALA A 41 -24.47 24.46 -13.65
C ALA A 41 -23.19 23.91 -12.99
N MET A 42 -22.97 22.59 -13.02
CA MET A 42 -21.63 22.03 -12.84
C MET A 42 -20.96 21.95 -14.20
N GLU A 43 -20.67 23.12 -14.79
CA GLU A 43 -19.61 23.20 -15.78
C GLU A 43 -18.35 22.67 -15.08
N VAL A 44 -17.84 21.54 -15.58
CA VAL A 44 -16.56 20.96 -15.20
C VAL A 44 -15.48 21.95 -15.64
N GLN A 45 -15.26 22.98 -14.84
CA GLN A 45 -14.18 23.93 -14.98
C GLN A 45 -12.87 23.16 -14.82
N ASP A 46 -12.10 23.09 -15.92
CA ASP A 46 -10.74 22.57 -16.02
C ASP A 46 -10.40 21.46 -15.01
N ALA A 47 -10.89 20.26 -15.27
CA ALA A 47 -10.41 19.07 -14.56
C ALA A 47 -8.88 18.98 -14.75
N PHE A 48 -8.13 19.08 -13.66
CA PHE A 48 -6.68 18.98 -13.68
C PHE A 48 -6.26 17.60 -14.19
N ASP A 49 -5.50 17.57 -15.28
CA ASP A 49 -5.00 16.34 -15.86
C ASP A 49 -3.66 15.95 -15.23
N TRP A 50 -3.70 14.91 -14.38
CA TRP A 50 -2.50 14.33 -13.76
C TRP A 50 -1.90 13.20 -14.59
N THR A 51 -2.42 12.91 -15.78
CA THR A 51 -2.05 11.73 -16.58
C THR A 51 -0.56 11.68 -16.87
N ASP A 52 0.07 12.80 -17.23
CA ASP A 52 1.51 12.82 -17.55
C ASP A 52 2.38 12.54 -16.32
N ILE A 53 2.01 13.08 -15.16
CA ILE A 53 2.73 12.80 -13.90
C ILE A 53 2.48 11.36 -13.45
N CYS A 54 1.25 10.86 -13.56
CA CYS A 54 0.93 9.47 -13.24
C CYS A 54 1.72 8.51 -14.13
N ARG A 55 1.78 8.80 -15.44
CA ARG A 55 2.59 8.04 -16.40
C ARG A 55 4.07 8.14 -16.05
N SER A 56 4.57 9.31 -15.68
CA SER A 56 5.98 9.49 -15.28
C SER A 56 6.32 8.69 -14.03
N LEU A 57 5.44 8.68 -13.02
CA LEU A 57 5.59 7.83 -11.83
C LEU A 57 5.58 6.35 -12.21
N GLU A 58 4.62 5.94 -13.04
CA GLU A 58 4.55 4.57 -13.52
C GLU A 58 5.80 4.18 -14.30
N THR A 59 6.33 5.00 -15.20
CA THR A 59 7.57 4.71 -15.96
C THR A 59 8.78 4.68 -15.04
N THR A 60 8.92 5.65 -14.14
CA THR A 60 10.07 5.78 -13.24
C THR A 60 10.12 4.63 -12.22
N PHE A 61 8.96 4.15 -11.77
CA PHE A 61 8.84 3.19 -10.67
C PHE A 61 8.32 1.81 -11.09
N ASN A 62 7.79 1.60 -12.31
CA ASN A 62 7.68 0.28 -12.96
C ASN A 62 9.04 -0.13 -13.53
N ILE A 63 9.90 -0.62 -12.65
CA ILE A 63 11.12 -1.31 -13.08
C ILE A 63 10.82 -2.77 -13.49
N ASP A 64 9.59 -3.26 -13.32
CA ASP A 64 9.21 -4.66 -13.61
C ASP A 64 8.28 -4.85 -14.84
N GLY A 65 8.20 -3.91 -15.79
CA GLY A 65 7.44 -4.17 -17.03
C GLY A 65 7.65 -3.16 -18.16
N PHE A 66 8.15 -3.64 -19.30
CA PHE A 66 8.07 -3.08 -20.66
C PHE A 66 8.26 -1.56 -20.84
N ASP A 67 9.49 -1.13 -21.05
CA ASP A 67 9.79 0.16 -21.69
C ASP A 67 10.00 -0.04 -23.20
N ASN A 68 9.10 0.52 -24.01
CA ASN A 68 9.22 0.61 -25.47
C ASN A 68 9.71 2.00 -25.93
N THR A 69 10.23 2.83 -25.03
CA THR A 69 10.81 4.12 -25.36
C THR A 69 12.28 4.12 -25.04
N GLY A 70 13.09 3.93 -26.08
CA GLY A 70 14.55 3.94 -25.99
C GLY A 70 15.08 5.26 -25.45
N VAL A 71 15.91 5.21 -24.43
CA VAL A 71 17.37 5.34 -24.50
C VAL A 71 17.91 4.81 -23.16
N GLY A 72 18.24 3.52 -23.17
CA GLY A 72 18.71 2.76 -22.00
C GLY A 72 18.28 1.32 -22.13
N ARG A 73 18.93 0.53 -23.02
CA ARG A 73 18.62 -0.90 -23.21
C ARG A 73 18.67 -1.63 -21.85
N ARG A 74 17.50 -1.96 -21.29
CA ARG A 74 17.40 -2.90 -20.16
C ARG A 74 18.00 -4.24 -20.60
N ARG A 75 18.92 -4.81 -19.81
CA ARG A 75 19.69 -6.02 -20.15
C ARG A 75 18.81 -7.27 -19.98
N GLY A 76 18.16 -7.68 -21.06
CA GLY A 76 17.65 -9.03 -21.18
C GLY A 76 18.78 -9.98 -21.60
N ALA A 77 18.78 -11.19 -21.05
CA ALA A 77 19.80 -12.19 -21.34
C ALA A 77 19.61 -12.72 -22.77
N THR A 78 20.64 -12.56 -23.60
CA THR A 78 20.74 -13.24 -24.90
C THR A 78 21.77 -14.35 -24.76
N ILE A 79 21.28 -15.57 -24.59
CA ILE A 79 22.11 -16.76 -24.43
C ILE A 79 22.38 -17.33 -25.82
N THR A 80 23.63 -17.65 -26.12
CA THR A 80 24.06 -18.08 -27.46
C THR A 80 24.81 -19.39 -27.47
N SER A 81 25.47 -19.72 -26.36
CA SER A 81 26.31 -20.90 -26.20
C SER A 81 26.00 -21.61 -24.88
N VAL A 82 26.30 -22.91 -24.82
CA VAL A 82 26.22 -23.73 -23.60
C VAL A 82 27.15 -23.23 -22.50
N THR A 83 28.24 -22.54 -22.86
CA THR A 83 29.20 -21.94 -21.94
C THR A 83 28.72 -20.64 -21.30
N ASP A 84 27.61 -20.07 -21.79
CA ASP A 84 27.10 -18.80 -21.29
C ASP A 84 26.39 -19.04 -19.95
N LYS A 85 26.71 -18.23 -18.93
CA LYS A 85 25.97 -18.24 -17.66
C LYS A 85 24.47 -18.07 -17.95
N GLY A 86 23.65 -18.91 -17.34
CA GLY A 86 22.20 -18.90 -17.54
C GLY A 86 21.69 -19.80 -18.67
N HIS A 87 22.57 -20.40 -19.47
CA HIS A 87 22.16 -21.47 -20.38
C HIS A 87 21.69 -22.70 -19.56
N LEU A 88 20.59 -23.37 -19.91
CA LEU A 88 20.05 -24.45 -19.06
C LEU A 88 20.97 -25.69 -18.99
N LEU A 89 21.80 -25.91 -20.02
CA LEU A 89 22.90 -26.90 -20.02
C LEU A 89 24.21 -26.38 -19.41
N TYR A 90 24.26 -25.15 -18.91
CA TYR A 90 25.48 -24.59 -18.32
C TYR A 90 25.92 -25.40 -17.11
N GLU A 91 27.16 -25.85 -17.14
CA GLU A 91 27.84 -26.50 -16.02
C GLU A 91 28.77 -25.49 -15.36
N CYS A 92 28.53 -25.24 -14.08
CA CYS A 92 29.34 -24.30 -13.30
C CYS A 92 30.75 -24.88 -13.12
N LEU A 93 31.77 -24.03 -13.29
CA LEU A 93 33.18 -24.42 -13.15
C LEU A 93 33.53 -24.91 -11.75
N ASP A 94 32.81 -24.42 -10.73
CA ASP A 94 32.97 -24.81 -9.34
C ASP A 94 32.21 -26.10 -8.98
N ASP A 95 31.56 -26.74 -9.97
CA ASP A 95 30.84 -28.01 -9.80
C ASP A 95 29.77 -27.93 -8.69
N CYS A 96 29.08 -26.78 -8.58
CA CYS A 96 28.14 -26.49 -7.49
C CYS A 96 27.01 -27.54 -7.36
N PHE A 97 26.62 -28.19 -8.46
CA PHE A 97 25.56 -29.20 -8.44
C PHE A 97 26.03 -30.61 -8.11
N ARG A 98 27.34 -30.88 -8.00
CA ARG A 98 27.89 -32.23 -7.79
C ARG A 98 27.24 -33.01 -6.64
N ASN A 99 27.00 -32.31 -5.53
CA ASN A 99 26.43 -32.89 -4.31
C ASN A 99 24.93 -32.63 -4.17
N THR A 100 24.35 -31.84 -5.07
CA THR A 100 22.94 -31.49 -5.08
C THR A 100 22.15 -32.64 -5.69
N LYS A 101 21.01 -32.97 -5.08
CA LYS A 101 20.16 -34.10 -5.49
C LYS A 101 18.77 -33.60 -5.86
N LEU A 102 18.05 -34.40 -6.63
CA LEU A 102 16.66 -34.06 -6.99
C LEU A 102 15.77 -33.84 -5.76
N GLY A 103 16.03 -34.55 -4.66
CA GLY A 103 15.29 -34.38 -3.40
C GLY A 103 15.48 -33.02 -2.72
N ASP A 104 16.50 -32.25 -3.11
CA ASP A 104 16.75 -30.91 -2.57
C ASP A 104 15.86 -29.84 -3.25
N ILE A 105 15.22 -30.18 -4.38
CA ILE A 105 14.30 -29.31 -5.10
C ILE A 105 12.99 -29.21 -4.32
N LYS A 106 12.77 -28.05 -3.68
CA LYS A 106 11.56 -27.79 -2.90
C LYS A 106 10.30 -27.82 -3.77
N GLY A 107 9.22 -28.36 -3.21
CA GLY A 107 7.90 -28.38 -3.86
C GLY A 107 7.67 -29.53 -4.84
N ILE A 108 8.66 -30.40 -5.10
CA ILE A 108 8.51 -31.55 -6.00
C ILE A 108 8.77 -32.86 -5.25
N PRO A 109 7.76 -33.76 -5.16
CA PRO A 109 7.92 -35.01 -4.43
C PRO A 109 8.65 -36.06 -5.28
N PHE A 110 9.91 -36.33 -4.95
CA PHE A 110 10.67 -37.43 -5.54
C PHE A 110 10.65 -38.69 -4.67
N PRO A 111 10.34 -39.88 -5.23
CA PRO A 111 10.33 -41.12 -4.47
C PRO A 111 11.76 -41.66 -4.25
N GLY A 112 12.09 -41.95 -2.99
CA GLY A 112 13.21 -42.82 -2.58
C GLY A 112 14.51 -42.60 -3.36
N ALA A 113 14.85 -43.55 -4.24
CA ALA A 113 16.08 -43.53 -5.04
C ALA A 113 16.19 -42.32 -5.97
N PHE A 114 15.08 -41.81 -6.51
CA PHE A 114 15.08 -40.61 -7.35
C PHE A 114 15.46 -39.37 -6.56
N ALA A 115 14.97 -39.24 -5.33
CA ALA A 115 15.34 -38.12 -4.46
C ALA A 115 16.85 -38.09 -4.16
N ARG A 116 17.53 -39.23 -4.22
CA ARG A 116 18.98 -39.35 -3.97
C ARG A 116 19.84 -39.16 -5.23
N LYS A 117 19.21 -39.08 -6.41
CA LYS A 117 19.91 -38.97 -7.69
C LYS A 117 20.50 -37.56 -7.83
N PRO A 118 21.82 -37.43 -8.07
CA PRO A 118 22.43 -36.15 -8.40
C PRO A 118 22.04 -35.72 -9.82
N PHE A 119 22.25 -34.45 -10.13
CA PHE A 119 22.10 -33.90 -11.47
C PHE A 119 23.26 -32.95 -11.79
N GLU A 120 23.55 -32.78 -13.07
CA GLU A 120 24.74 -32.05 -13.54
C GLU A 120 24.43 -30.57 -13.83
N ASN A 121 23.26 -30.31 -14.42
CA ASN A 121 22.82 -28.98 -14.83
C ASN A 121 21.30 -28.81 -14.72
N VAL A 122 20.83 -27.57 -14.85
CA VAL A 122 19.41 -27.18 -14.73
C VAL A 122 18.53 -27.97 -15.71
N TRP A 123 18.96 -28.17 -16.95
CA TRP A 123 18.23 -28.94 -17.95
C TRP A 123 17.99 -30.40 -17.52
N SER A 124 19.05 -31.07 -17.05
CA SER A 124 18.97 -32.47 -16.60
C SER A 124 18.02 -32.65 -15.42
N ALA A 125 18.04 -31.71 -14.46
CA ALA A 125 17.09 -31.67 -13.37
C ALA A 125 15.66 -31.39 -13.86
N TRP A 126 15.50 -30.43 -14.78
CA TRP A 126 14.20 -29.96 -15.24
C TRP A 126 13.42 -31.00 -16.01
N ARG A 127 14.08 -31.76 -16.89
CA ARG A 127 13.46 -32.89 -17.58
C ARG A 127 12.86 -33.91 -16.62
N ILE A 128 13.59 -34.25 -15.56
CA ILE A 128 13.13 -35.23 -14.58
C ILE A 128 12.04 -34.62 -13.71
N ALA A 129 12.28 -33.44 -13.14
CA ALA A 129 11.35 -32.74 -12.28
C ALA A 129 9.99 -32.48 -12.92
N SER A 130 9.96 -32.17 -14.22
CA SER A 130 8.71 -31.92 -14.95
C SER A 130 7.83 -33.16 -15.07
N ILE A 131 8.39 -34.37 -15.07
CA ILE A 131 7.60 -35.61 -14.97
C ILE A 131 7.04 -35.76 -13.55
N PHE A 132 7.87 -35.49 -12.53
CA PHE A 132 7.53 -35.78 -11.15
C PHE A 132 6.59 -34.75 -10.49
N ILE A 133 6.55 -33.51 -10.99
CA ILE A 133 5.65 -32.46 -10.50
C ILE A 133 4.19 -32.70 -10.86
N ARG A 134 3.93 -33.41 -11.96
CA ARG A 134 2.58 -33.68 -12.48
C ARG A 134 1.71 -34.46 -11.48
N SER A 135 0.59 -33.90 -11.07
CA SER A 135 -0.33 -34.53 -10.12
C SER A 135 -1.29 -35.53 -10.78
N ASP A 136 -1.45 -35.47 -12.10
CA ASP A 136 -2.34 -36.31 -12.89
C ASP A 136 -1.77 -37.69 -13.23
N LEU A 137 -0.47 -37.92 -12.96
CA LEU A 137 0.22 -39.17 -13.25
C LEU A 137 0.50 -39.95 -11.96
N SER A 138 0.29 -41.26 -12.00
CA SER A 138 0.72 -42.17 -10.93
C SER A 138 2.25 -42.27 -10.85
N ILE A 139 2.77 -42.68 -9.69
CA ILE A 139 4.23 -42.88 -9.51
C ILE A 139 4.78 -43.90 -10.52
N THR A 140 4.03 -44.97 -10.81
CA THR A 140 4.43 -46.00 -11.78
C THR A 140 4.57 -45.42 -13.19
N GLU A 141 3.63 -44.56 -13.62
CA GLU A 141 3.70 -43.89 -14.93
C GLU A 141 4.86 -42.91 -15.00
N LYS A 142 5.11 -42.13 -13.94
CA LYS A 142 6.26 -41.23 -13.85
C LYS A 142 7.59 -41.98 -14.03
N ILE A 143 7.73 -43.13 -13.36
CA ILE A 143 8.93 -43.97 -13.48
C ILE A 143 9.06 -44.53 -14.91
N ARG A 144 7.96 -44.99 -15.51
CA ARG A 144 7.95 -45.48 -16.90
C ARG A 144 8.40 -44.40 -17.88
N LEU A 145 7.83 -43.20 -17.80
CA LEU A 145 8.16 -42.07 -18.67
C LEU A 145 9.62 -41.63 -18.51
N HIS A 146 10.14 -41.61 -17.29
CA HIS A 146 11.57 -41.35 -17.06
C HIS A 146 12.46 -42.42 -17.73
N ASN A 147 12.11 -43.69 -17.61
CA ASN A 147 12.89 -44.79 -18.22
C ASN A 147 12.84 -44.77 -19.76
N GLU A 148 11.72 -44.33 -20.33
CA GLU A 148 11.55 -44.09 -21.77
C GLU A 148 12.23 -42.80 -22.24
N ARG A 149 12.86 -42.04 -21.34
CA ARG A 149 13.49 -40.74 -21.61
C ARG A 149 12.53 -39.71 -22.21
N ALA A 150 11.24 -39.82 -21.90
CA ALA A 150 10.22 -38.87 -22.35
C ALA A 150 10.56 -37.46 -21.88
N VAL A 151 10.31 -36.46 -22.74
CA VAL A 151 10.50 -35.04 -22.42
C VAL A 151 9.11 -34.41 -22.33
N MET A 152 8.73 -34.02 -21.11
CA MET A 152 7.52 -33.25 -20.84
C MET A 152 7.96 -32.07 -20.01
N LEU A 153 8.01 -30.86 -20.58
CA LEU A 153 8.55 -29.68 -19.91
C LEU A 153 7.44 -28.95 -19.16
N GLU A 154 7.69 -28.63 -17.89
CA GLU A 154 6.73 -27.94 -17.01
C GLU A 154 7.37 -26.68 -16.41
N THR A 155 6.73 -25.52 -16.58
CA THR A 155 7.24 -24.22 -16.10
C THR A 155 7.43 -24.21 -14.58
N GLN A 156 6.49 -24.77 -13.82
CA GLN A 156 6.58 -24.79 -12.36
C GLN A 156 7.77 -25.61 -11.85
N ALA A 157 8.15 -26.68 -12.57
CA ALA A 157 9.34 -27.44 -12.24
C ALA A 157 10.61 -26.62 -12.50
N LEU A 158 10.64 -25.84 -13.59
CA LEU A 158 11.76 -24.96 -13.89
C LEU A 158 11.92 -23.88 -12.81
N CYS A 159 10.82 -23.26 -12.34
CA CYS A 159 10.87 -22.29 -11.25
C CYS A 159 11.56 -22.86 -10.00
N ALA A 160 11.16 -24.07 -9.58
CA ALA A 160 11.72 -24.71 -8.39
C ALA A 160 13.22 -25.00 -8.54
N ILE A 161 13.66 -25.37 -9.75
CA ILE A 161 15.07 -25.65 -10.03
C ILE A 161 15.88 -24.36 -10.12
N LEU A 162 15.36 -23.33 -10.77
CA LEU A 162 16.01 -22.01 -10.83
C LEU A 162 16.16 -21.40 -9.42
N ARG A 163 15.18 -21.59 -8.54
CA ARG A 163 15.28 -21.21 -7.13
C ARG A 163 16.41 -21.96 -6.43
N LEU A 164 16.50 -23.28 -6.62
CA LEU A 164 17.59 -24.09 -6.06
C LEU A 164 18.95 -23.67 -6.63
N ALA A 165 19.03 -23.41 -7.93
CA ALA A 165 20.24 -22.94 -8.60
C ALA A 165 20.70 -21.59 -8.05
N TYR A 166 19.77 -20.65 -7.84
CA TYR A 166 20.03 -19.37 -7.19
C TYR A 166 20.62 -19.53 -5.79
N ASP A 167 20.13 -20.50 -5.00
CA ASP A 167 20.59 -20.71 -3.63
C ASP A 167 21.95 -21.44 -3.55
N GLN A 168 22.25 -22.30 -4.53
CA GLN A 168 23.40 -23.22 -4.46
C GLN A 168 24.59 -22.84 -5.34
N CYS A 169 24.40 -21.99 -6.35
CA CYS A 169 25.44 -21.69 -7.35
C CYS A 169 25.58 -20.18 -7.60
N THR A 170 26.74 -19.64 -7.27
CA THR A 170 27.06 -18.21 -7.44
C THR A 170 26.87 -17.72 -8.87
N ASP A 171 27.24 -18.51 -9.88
CA ASP A 171 27.06 -18.13 -11.29
C ASP A 171 25.57 -17.96 -11.65
N TRP A 172 24.71 -18.82 -11.10
CA TRP A 172 23.26 -18.73 -11.28
C TRP A 172 22.67 -17.58 -10.46
N THR A 173 23.14 -17.35 -9.24
CA THR A 173 22.77 -16.16 -8.44
C THR A 173 23.11 -14.87 -9.19
N GLU A 174 24.33 -14.73 -9.67
CA GLU A 174 24.80 -13.57 -10.45
C GLU A 174 23.97 -13.39 -11.72
N PHE A 175 23.70 -14.49 -12.44
CA PHE A 175 22.90 -14.45 -13.66
C PHE A 175 21.47 -13.96 -13.39
N ILE A 176 20.77 -14.53 -12.41
CA ILE A 176 19.37 -14.19 -12.08
C ILE A 176 19.27 -12.76 -11.54
N CYS A 177 20.21 -12.34 -10.69
CA CYS A 177 20.28 -10.97 -10.18
C CYS A 177 20.64 -9.96 -11.28
N GLY A 178 21.52 -10.33 -12.21
CA GLY A 178 22.09 -9.42 -13.21
C GLY A 178 21.22 -9.19 -14.45
N ASN A 179 20.25 -10.07 -14.73
CA ASN A 179 19.40 -10.00 -15.92
C ASN A 179 17.94 -9.75 -15.55
N GLN A 180 17.22 -8.98 -16.38
CA GLN A 180 15.81 -8.64 -16.11
C GLN A 180 14.82 -9.62 -16.75
N ALA A 181 15.17 -10.16 -17.90
CA ALA A 181 14.34 -11.10 -18.65
C ALA A 181 15.22 -12.05 -19.47
N ILE A 182 14.63 -13.13 -19.97
CA ILE A 182 15.24 -14.00 -20.97
C ILE A 182 14.78 -13.53 -22.34
N VAL A 183 15.69 -12.99 -23.15
CA VAL A 183 15.36 -12.50 -24.50
C VAL A 183 15.56 -13.55 -25.56
N LYS A 184 16.57 -14.41 -25.37
CA LYS A 184 16.88 -15.45 -26.31
C LYS A 184 17.54 -16.63 -25.62
N HIS A 185 17.10 -17.83 -25.98
CA HIS A 185 17.79 -19.06 -25.61
C HIS A 185 17.82 -20.04 -26.80
N PRO A 186 18.96 -20.69 -27.12
CA PRO A 186 19.00 -21.69 -28.19
C PRO A 186 18.16 -22.91 -27.83
N ARG A 187 17.67 -23.65 -28.84
CA ARG A 187 16.97 -24.92 -28.61
C ARG A 187 17.90 -25.93 -27.95
N ILE A 188 17.35 -26.76 -27.08
CA ILE A 188 18.06 -27.88 -26.46
C ILE A 188 17.39 -29.18 -26.92
N GLU A 189 18.16 -30.09 -27.52
CA GLU A 189 17.65 -31.38 -28.02
C GLU A 189 16.40 -31.20 -28.90
N ASP A 190 16.40 -30.21 -29.80
CA ASP A 190 15.27 -29.80 -30.66
C ASP A 190 14.03 -29.20 -29.96
N HIS A 191 14.05 -29.05 -28.63
CA HIS A 191 12.95 -28.44 -27.87
C HIS A 191 13.10 -26.91 -27.80
N ASN A 192 11.98 -26.20 -27.98
CA ASN A 192 11.92 -24.76 -27.71
C ASN A 192 11.70 -24.54 -26.21
N VAL A 193 12.68 -23.94 -25.55
CA VAL A 193 12.68 -23.73 -24.08
C VAL A 193 12.44 -22.28 -23.70
N GLU A 194 12.46 -21.36 -24.66
CA GLU A 194 12.46 -19.92 -24.42
C GLU A 194 11.24 -19.45 -23.64
N GLU A 195 10.03 -19.81 -24.10
CA GLU A 195 8.77 -19.42 -23.46
C GLU A 195 8.64 -19.95 -22.02
N PHE A 196 9.03 -21.21 -21.80
CA PHE A 196 9.03 -21.81 -20.46
C PHE A 196 10.03 -21.10 -19.55
N TYR A 197 11.21 -20.77 -20.09
CA TYR A 197 12.28 -20.17 -19.32
C TYR A 197 11.95 -18.72 -18.97
N GLU A 198 11.43 -17.92 -19.91
CA GLU A 198 11.00 -16.55 -19.66
C GLU A 198 9.98 -16.50 -18.51
N VAL A 199 8.88 -17.25 -18.62
CA VAL A 199 7.85 -17.29 -17.58
C VAL A 199 8.40 -17.78 -16.24
N ALA A 200 9.24 -18.82 -16.25
CA ALA A 200 9.81 -19.34 -15.03
C ALA A 200 10.79 -18.36 -14.37
N PHE A 201 11.56 -17.63 -15.18
CA PHE A 201 12.54 -16.65 -14.74
C PHE A 201 11.87 -15.43 -14.13
N GLU A 202 10.84 -14.89 -14.79
CA GLU A 202 10.03 -13.80 -14.26
C GLU A 202 9.42 -14.15 -12.90
N LYS A 203 8.82 -15.34 -12.80
CA LYS A 203 8.24 -15.82 -11.55
C LYS A 203 9.28 -15.94 -10.44
N VAL A 204 10.45 -16.52 -10.71
CA VAL A 204 11.51 -16.63 -9.69
C VAL A 204 12.00 -15.25 -9.24
N LYS A 205 12.08 -14.27 -10.15
CA LYS A 205 12.44 -12.90 -9.76
C LYS A 205 11.37 -12.26 -8.87
N GLU A 206 10.10 -12.47 -9.18
CA GLU A 206 8.98 -12.00 -8.35
C GLU A 206 9.02 -12.65 -6.95
N ASP A 207 9.14 -13.98 -6.88
CA ASP A 207 9.25 -14.72 -5.61
C ASP A 207 10.45 -14.20 -4.78
N LEU A 208 11.62 -14.01 -5.39
CA LEU A 208 12.81 -13.47 -4.73
C LEU A 208 12.59 -12.04 -4.22
N LYS A 209 11.87 -11.21 -4.98
CA LYS A 209 11.54 -9.84 -4.58
C LYS A 209 10.58 -9.84 -3.39
N GLU A 210 9.55 -10.66 -3.41
CA GLU A 210 8.60 -10.81 -2.30
C GLU A 210 9.29 -11.33 -1.03
N GLU A 211 10.14 -12.35 -1.16
CA GLU A 211 10.94 -12.86 -0.04
C GLU A 211 11.88 -11.79 0.54
N ALA A 212 12.58 -11.05 -0.33
CA ALA A 212 13.46 -9.96 0.10
C ALA A 212 12.69 -8.84 0.80
N GLN A 213 11.47 -8.54 0.35
CA GLN A 213 10.57 -7.58 0.98
C GLN A 213 10.07 -8.07 2.35
N ALA A 214 9.69 -9.35 2.45
CA ALA A 214 9.23 -9.98 3.69
C ALA A 214 10.33 -10.14 4.73
N ALA A 215 11.58 -10.33 4.31
CA ALA A 215 12.73 -10.49 5.19
C ALA A 215 13.25 -9.17 5.79
N ARG A 216 12.71 -8.01 5.39
CA ARG A 216 13.20 -6.71 5.87
C ARG A 216 12.97 -6.56 7.38
N PRO A 217 14.00 -6.17 8.15
CA PRO A 217 13.82 -5.90 9.56
C PRO A 217 12.93 -4.67 9.73
N ARG A 218 11.97 -4.73 10.66
CA ARG A 218 11.12 -3.58 10.94
C ARG A 218 11.93 -2.44 11.53
N LYS A 219 11.81 -1.25 10.93
CA LYS A 219 12.42 -0.03 11.44
C LYS A 219 11.72 0.42 12.72
N ILE A 220 12.53 0.67 13.75
CA ILE A 220 12.06 1.15 15.06
C ILE A 220 12.39 2.63 15.14
N GLY A 221 11.42 3.44 15.55
CA GLY A 221 11.62 4.87 15.73
C GLY A 221 10.30 5.60 16.03
N PRO A 222 10.36 6.93 16.13
CA PRO A 222 9.17 7.76 16.32
C PRO A 222 8.13 7.61 15.21
N ILE A 223 6.92 8.10 15.50
CA ILE A 223 5.84 8.18 14.52
C ILE A 223 5.73 9.61 14.03
N GLY A 224 5.85 9.80 12.72
CA GLY A 224 5.65 11.09 12.07
C GLY A 224 4.24 11.19 11.53
N PHE A 225 3.56 12.30 11.80
CA PHE A 225 2.24 12.61 11.27
C PHE A 225 2.30 13.85 10.39
N ALA A 226 2.39 13.64 9.09
CA ALA A 226 2.34 14.67 8.07
C ALA A 226 0.87 15.01 7.85
N ALA A 227 0.43 16.06 8.54
CA ALA A 227 -0.97 16.37 8.77
C ALA A 227 -1.41 17.58 7.94
N PRO A 228 -2.72 17.73 7.66
CA PRO A 228 -3.23 18.89 6.95
C PRO A 228 -3.18 20.14 7.84
N GLU A 229 -3.48 21.30 7.24
CA GLU A 229 -3.40 22.62 7.90
C GLU A 229 -4.12 22.74 9.25
N SER A 230 -5.22 21.99 9.46
CA SER A 230 -5.93 21.95 10.73
C SER A 230 -5.07 21.51 11.92
N ALA A 231 -3.93 20.88 11.68
CA ALA A 231 -3.01 20.39 12.70
C ALA A 231 -1.99 21.43 13.17
N ILE A 232 -2.06 22.69 12.73
CA ILE A 232 -1.07 23.73 13.06
C ILE A 232 -0.82 23.91 14.57
N LEU A 233 -1.87 23.78 15.37
CA LEU A 233 -1.75 23.87 16.82
C LEU A 233 -1.14 22.57 17.42
N LEU A 234 -1.42 21.39 16.84
CA LEU A 234 -0.76 20.14 17.25
C LEU A 234 0.75 20.19 16.98
N GLU A 235 1.16 20.73 15.84
CA GLU A 235 2.59 20.92 15.52
C GLU A 235 3.27 21.87 16.53
N LYS A 236 2.63 23.00 16.86
CA LYS A 236 3.15 23.98 17.82
C LYS A 236 3.29 23.42 19.24
N ASP A 237 2.37 22.54 19.64
CA ASP A 237 2.39 21.91 20.96
C ASP A 237 3.50 20.85 21.11
N GLY A 238 4.17 20.47 20.02
CA GLY A 238 5.21 19.45 20.02
C GLY A 238 4.67 18.01 20.08
N PRO A 239 5.55 17.03 20.36
CA PRO A 239 5.19 15.61 20.29
C PRO A 239 4.14 15.21 21.33
N ARG A 240 3.11 14.48 20.90
CA ARG A 240 2.01 13.99 21.76
C ARG A 240 1.89 12.47 21.64
N GLY A 241 1.94 11.75 22.76
CA GLY A 241 1.88 10.27 22.74
C GLY A 241 2.98 9.61 21.90
N GLY A 242 4.13 10.26 21.71
CA GLY A 242 5.20 9.77 20.82
C GLY A 242 5.00 10.06 19.33
N VAL A 243 3.96 10.84 18.98
CA VAL A 243 3.65 11.27 17.61
C VAL A 243 4.16 12.69 17.37
N TYR A 244 5.01 12.85 16.36
CA TYR A 244 5.55 14.11 15.91
C TYR A 244 4.71 14.63 14.74
N THR A 245 4.00 15.73 14.95
CA THR A 245 3.11 16.29 13.93
C THR A 245 3.82 17.41 13.16
N ARG A 246 3.72 17.39 11.83
CA ARG A 246 4.16 18.46 10.93
C ARG A 246 3.02 18.81 9.98
N VAL A 247 2.72 20.10 9.83
CA VAL A 247 1.73 20.55 8.86
C VAL A 247 2.33 20.53 7.47
N VAL A 248 1.64 19.86 6.56
CA VAL A 248 2.02 19.71 5.16
C VAL A 248 0.86 20.21 4.30
N LYS A 249 1.13 21.21 3.45
CA LYS A 249 0.12 21.83 2.56
C LYS A 249 0.41 21.64 1.07
N SER A 250 1.65 21.28 0.73
CA SER A 250 2.14 21.04 -0.62
C SER A 250 3.02 19.80 -0.67
N PHE A 251 3.22 19.24 -1.86
CA PHE A 251 4.19 18.16 -2.08
C PHE A 251 5.62 18.59 -1.79
N GLU A 252 5.97 19.86 -2.01
CA GLU A 252 7.29 20.38 -1.62
C GLU A 252 7.50 20.33 -0.10
N SER A 253 6.51 20.80 0.67
CA SER A 253 6.56 20.71 2.14
C SER A 253 6.56 19.26 2.62
N LEU A 254 5.88 18.36 1.90
CA LEU A 254 5.86 16.93 2.20
C LEU A 254 7.24 16.33 2.00
N ARG A 255 7.84 16.53 0.81
CA ARG A 255 9.18 16.06 0.47
C ARG A 255 10.19 16.47 1.54
N ASN A 256 10.21 17.76 1.90
CA ASN A 256 11.16 18.29 2.88
C ASN A 256 10.92 17.66 4.26
N THR A 257 9.66 17.53 4.68
CA THR A 257 9.30 16.89 5.95
C THR A 257 9.75 15.42 6.01
N LEU A 258 9.51 14.65 4.95
CA LEU A 258 9.90 13.24 4.90
C LEU A 258 11.41 13.06 4.83
N ALA A 259 12.12 13.97 4.14
CA ALA A 259 13.58 13.99 4.12
C ALA A 259 14.20 14.21 5.51
N ASP A 260 13.52 14.94 6.40
CA ASP A 260 13.96 15.15 7.79
C ASP A 260 13.64 13.95 8.70
N TRP A 261 12.74 13.05 8.30
CA TRP A 261 12.25 11.93 9.11
C TRP A 261 12.98 10.61 8.86
N THR A 262 14.27 10.67 8.51
CA THR A 262 15.09 9.47 8.22
C THR A 262 15.17 8.49 9.40
N THR A 263 15.02 8.93 10.64
CA THR A 263 15.10 8.05 11.83
C THR A 263 13.75 7.50 12.29
N TYR A 264 12.66 7.90 11.65
CA TYR A 264 11.32 7.54 12.10
C TYR A 264 11.00 6.11 11.66
N GLY A 265 10.23 5.40 12.49
CA GLY A 265 9.84 4.02 12.20
C GLY A 265 8.51 3.90 11.48
N THR A 266 7.64 4.91 11.60
CA THR A 266 6.33 4.92 10.93
C THR A 266 5.95 6.32 10.52
N TRP A 267 5.49 6.48 9.28
CA TRP A 267 4.96 7.73 8.73
C TRP A 267 3.46 7.61 8.49
N ILE A 268 2.72 8.60 8.94
CA ILE A 268 1.31 8.80 8.59
C ILE A 268 1.28 10.02 7.68
N ILE A 269 0.90 9.82 6.43
CA ILE A 269 0.96 10.82 5.38
C ILE A 269 -0.46 11.14 4.93
N VAL A 270 -0.92 12.35 5.26
CA VAL A 270 -2.11 12.93 4.65
C VAL A 270 -1.69 13.59 3.36
N LEU A 271 -2.12 13.04 2.23
CA LEU A 271 -1.67 13.46 0.91
C LEU A 271 -2.18 14.88 0.60
N PRO A 272 -1.29 15.84 0.28
CA PRO A 272 -1.66 17.23 0.02
C PRO A 272 -2.63 17.37 -1.15
N MET A 273 -3.57 18.29 -1.02
CA MET A 273 -4.47 18.72 -2.10
C MET A 273 -3.87 19.97 -2.76
N GLU A 274 -2.93 19.76 -3.69
CA GLU A 274 -2.19 20.83 -4.36
C GLU A 274 -2.38 20.76 -5.89
N ARG A 275 -2.92 21.82 -6.48
CA ARG A 275 -3.25 21.88 -7.91
C ARG A 275 -2.05 22.05 -8.84
N LYS A 276 -0.94 22.59 -8.33
CA LYS A 276 0.23 23.00 -9.12
C LYS A 276 1.52 22.39 -8.57
N ALA A 277 1.47 21.10 -8.27
CA ALA A 277 2.65 20.37 -7.84
C ALA A 277 3.55 20.06 -9.05
N GLU A 278 4.85 20.29 -8.90
CA GLU A 278 5.83 19.89 -9.90
C GLU A 278 6.01 18.37 -9.90
N GLY A 279 5.96 17.74 -11.08
CA GLY A 279 6.10 16.28 -11.21
C GLY A 279 7.39 15.74 -10.57
N SER A 280 8.50 16.45 -10.73
CA SER A 280 9.79 16.15 -10.10
C SER A 280 9.71 16.11 -8.58
N THR A 281 8.97 17.03 -7.96
CA THR A 281 8.78 17.09 -6.50
C THR A 281 7.97 15.88 -6.01
N ILE A 282 6.95 15.47 -6.77
CA ILE A 282 6.16 14.26 -6.46
C ILE A 282 7.03 13.01 -6.59
N GLU A 283 7.79 12.89 -7.68
CA GLU A 283 8.74 11.79 -7.90
C GLU A 283 9.78 11.68 -6.78
N GLU A 284 10.37 12.80 -6.36
CA GLU A 284 11.29 12.85 -5.23
C GLU A 284 10.63 12.42 -3.92
N THR A 285 9.38 12.85 -3.68
CA THR A 285 8.60 12.43 -2.51
C THR A 285 8.39 10.92 -2.50
N VAL A 286 7.98 10.34 -3.63
CA VAL A 286 7.81 8.89 -3.78
C VAL A 286 9.13 8.15 -3.62
N LYS A 287 10.24 8.71 -4.11
CA LYS A 287 11.58 8.15 -3.94
C LYS A 287 12.00 8.10 -2.47
N ILE A 288 11.75 9.15 -1.70
CA ILE A 288 12.02 9.18 -0.25
C ILE A 288 11.17 8.13 0.48
N ALA A 289 9.89 8.03 0.14
CA ALA A 289 8.99 7.02 0.70
C ALA A 289 9.41 5.59 0.34
N LYS A 290 9.88 5.36 -0.90
CA LYS A 290 10.48 4.10 -1.32
C LYS A 290 11.68 3.74 -0.45
N THR A 291 12.66 4.64 -0.29
CA THR A 291 13.83 4.40 0.56
C THR A 291 13.41 4.04 1.99
N HIS A 292 12.42 4.75 2.55
CA HIS A 292 11.90 4.46 3.88
C HIS A 292 11.32 3.03 4.00
N LEU A 293 10.57 2.55 2.99
CA LEU A 293 10.04 1.19 2.96
C LEU A 293 11.16 0.14 2.80
N GLU A 294 12.17 0.42 1.97
CA GLU A 294 13.34 -0.46 1.78
C GLU A 294 14.16 -0.61 3.07
N GLU A 295 14.23 0.44 3.89
CA GLU A 295 14.85 0.42 5.22
C GLU A 295 13.98 -0.23 6.30
N GLY A 296 12.83 -0.82 5.93
CA GLY A 296 11.94 -1.49 6.88
C GLY A 296 10.94 -0.58 7.58
N GLY A 297 10.85 0.68 7.15
CA GLY A 297 9.86 1.65 7.63
C GLY A 297 8.43 1.27 7.25
N ARG A 298 7.46 1.95 7.88
CA ARG A 298 6.04 1.70 7.64
C ARG A 298 5.31 2.99 7.29
N ILE A 299 4.37 2.91 6.36
CA ILE A 299 3.64 4.08 5.85
C ILE A 299 2.14 3.85 5.96
N VAL A 300 1.42 4.84 6.47
CA VAL A 300 -0.03 4.94 6.36
C VAL A 300 -0.33 6.11 5.44
N THR A 301 -0.97 5.86 4.30
CA THR A 301 -1.43 6.91 3.41
C THR A 301 -2.90 7.23 3.67
N VAL A 302 -3.21 8.51 3.64
CA VAL A 302 -4.52 9.05 3.97
C VAL A 302 -4.86 10.10 2.95
N TRP A 303 -6.03 9.98 2.31
CA TRP A 303 -6.51 11.02 1.41
C TRP A 303 -7.04 12.18 2.24
N THR A 304 -6.77 13.41 1.81
CA THR A 304 -7.21 14.61 2.52
C THR A 304 -8.74 14.61 2.68
N PRO A 305 -9.30 14.98 3.86
CA PRO A 305 -10.74 15.06 4.06
C PRO A 305 -11.46 15.94 3.03
N VAL A 306 -12.61 15.46 2.53
CA VAL A 306 -13.36 16.13 1.44
C VAL A 306 -14.52 16.96 1.99
N THR A 307 -14.69 18.18 1.49
CA THR A 307 -15.85 19.04 1.77
C THR A 307 -16.58 19.35 0.47
N ALA A 308 -17.84 19.79 0.52
CA ALA A 308 -18.50 20.20 -0.73
C ALA A 308 -17.80 21.36 -1.46
N LYS A 309 -16.97 22.16 -0.76
CA LYS A 309 -16.18 23.23 -1.40
C LYS A 309 -14.96 22.68 -2.13
N THR A 310 -14.41 21.57 -1.65
CA THR A 310 -13.17 20.96 -2.17
C THR A 310 -13.45 19.71 -3.02
N LEU A 311 -14.73 19.37 -3.26
CA LEU A 311 -15.10 18.12 -3.95
C LEU A 311 -14.51 18.01 -5.34
N ALA A 312 -14.63 19.05 -6.17
CA ALA A 312 -14.10 19.03 -7.54
C ALA A 312 -12.58 18.81 -7.55
N GLU A 313 -11.85 19.54 -6.70
CA GLU A 313 -10.40 19.38 -6.55
C GLU A 313 -10.02 18.00 -6.04
N TRP A 314 -10.75 17.49 -5.04
CA TRP A 314 -10.52 16.18 -4.46
C TRP A 314 -10.70 15.07 -5.51
N ILE A 315 -11.73 15.18 -6.37
CA ILE A 315 -11.94 14.24 -7.48
C ILE A 315 -10.76 14.29 -8.45
N SER A 316 -10.29 15.48 -8.82
CA SER A 316 -9.09 15.59 -9.68
C SER A 316 -7.84 14.99 -9.04
N MET A 317 -7.65 15.15 -7.72
CA MET A 317 -6.48 14.60 -7.01
C MET A 317 -6.53 13.07 -6.83
N SER A 318 -7.73 12.47 -6.85
CA SER A 318 -7.91 11.04 -6.56
C SER A 318 -7.05 10.14 -7.45
N GLN A 319 -6.94 10.47 -8.75
CA GLN A 319 -6.10 9.72 -9.70
C GLN A 319 -4.63 9.73 -9.27
N LEU A 320 -4.09 10.91 -8.96
CA LEU A 320 -2.70 11.05 -8.53
C LEU A 320 -2.44 10.30 -7.22
N TRP A 321 -3.34 10.45 -6.23
CA TRP A 321 -3.19 9.77 -4.94
C TRP A 321 -3.27 8.25 -5.08
N SER A 322 -4.19 7.73 -5.89
CA SER A 322 -4.25 6.30 -6.24
C SER A 322 -2.96 5.81 -6.91
N THR A 323 -2.39 6.58 -7.84
CA THR A 323 -1.13 6.21 -8.50
C THR A 323 0.05 6.21 -7.53
N ILE A 324 0.14 7.18 -6.62
CA ILE A 324 1.16 7.19 -5.56
C ILE A 324 1.01 5.96 -4.68
N GLU A 325 -0.20 5.66 -4.19
CA GLU A 325 -0.47 4.51 -3.34
C GLU A 325 -0.16 3.17 -4.04
N ALA A 326 -0.55 3.02 -5.31
CA ALA A 326 -0.23 1.85 -6.11
C ALA A 326 1.29 1.70 -6.31
N THR A 327 1.99 2.82 -6.52
CA THR A 327 3.45 2.84 -6.67
C THR A 327 4.15 2.43 -5.38
N LEU A 328 3.75 2.98 -4.23
CA LEU A 328 4.34 2.62 -2.94
C LEU A 328 4.08 1.16 -2.56
N ARG A 329 2.91 0.61 -2.91
CA ARG A 329 2.58 -0.80 -2.67
C ARG A 329 3.51 -1.77 -3.38
N LYS A 330 4.07 -1.41 -4.55
CA LYS A 330 5.06 -2.25 -5.28
C LYS A 330 6.38 -2.40 -4.53
N PHE A 331 6.69 -1.47 -3.64
CA PHE A 331 7.94 -1.46 -2.86
C PHE A 331 7.76 -1.97 -1.44
N ALA A 332 6.55 -1.88 -0.89
CA ALA A 332 6.24 -2.29 0.46
C ALA A 332 6.22 -3.82 0.58
N GLY A 333 6.90 -4.34 1.61
CA GLY A 333 6.70 -5.71 2.07
C GLY A 333 5.41 -5.89 2.86
N PRO A 334 5.16 -7.13 3.32
CA PRO A 334 3.99 -7.45 4.13
C PRO A 334 3.87 -6.49 5.32
N ASP A 335 2.67 -5.95 5.53
CA ASP A 335 2.35 -5.03 6.64
C ASP A 335 3.21 -3.76 6.71
N GLN A 336 3.90 -3.35 5.64
CA GLN A 336 4.65 -2.09 5.63
C GLN A 336 3.82 -0.89 5.19
N ILE A 337 2.78 -1.08 4.37
CA ILE A 337 1.92 0.01 3.90
C ILE A 337 0.45 -0.26 4.16
N VAL A 338 -0.28 0.77 4.59
CA VAL A 338 -1.74 0.74 4.70
C VAL A 338 -2.32 1.98 4.02
N THR A 339 -3.19 1.76 3.06
CA THR A 339 -3.96 2.82 2.38
C THR A 339 -5.32 2.91 3.04
N THR A 340 -5.66 4.08 3.59
CA THR A 340 -6.90 4.24 4.37
C THR A 340 -8.09 4.70 3.54
N ALA A 341 -7.87 5.03 2.26
CA ALA A 341 -8.93 5.49 1.37
C ALA A 341 -10.03 4.42 1.22
N SER A 342 -11.29 4.84 1.43
CA SER A 342 -12.46 3.97 1.19
C SER A 342 -13.59 4.82 0.64
N ASN A 343 -13.54 4.98 -0.68
CA ASN A 343 -14.42 5.83 -1.44
C ASN A 343 -14.78 5.18 -2.77
N MET A 344 -15.90 5.62 -3.34
CA MET A 344 -16.39 5.14 -4.63
C MET A 344 -17.07 6.29 -5.37
N LEU A 345 -16.71 6.46 -6.64
CA LEU A 345 -17.38 7.37 -7.56
C LEU A 345 -18.38 6.57 -8.41
N CYS A 346 -19.66 6.88 -8.28
CA CYS A 346 -20.74 6.23 -9.03
C CYS A 346 -21.72 7.31 -9.51
N ASP A 347 -21.97 7.36 -10.82
CA ASP A 347 -22.86 8.35 -11.46
C ASP A 347 -22.56 9.80 -11.09
N GLY A 348 -21.28 10.17 -11.05
CA GLY A 348 -20.83 11.51 -10.68
C GLY A 348 -20.99 11.86 -9.19
N LYS A 349 -21.42 10.91 -8.35
CA LYS A 349 -21.57 11.07 -6.91
C LYS A 349 -20.45 10.35 -6.18
N LEU A 350 -19.89 11.03 -5.17
CA LEU A 350 -18.89 10.47 -4.27
C LEU A 350 -19.57 9.80 -3.08
N PHE A 351 -19.32 8.51 -2.92
CA PHE A 351 -19.72 7.71 -1.78
C PHE A 351 -18.50 7.45 -0.91
N LEU A 352 -18.65 7.63 0.41
CA LEU A 352 -17.59 7.43 1.40
C LEU A 352 -18.08 6.42 2.43
N GLU A 353 -17.22 5.48 2.80
CA GLU A 353 -17.53 4.57 3.91
C GLU A 353 -17.61 5.36 5.22
N ALA A 354 -18.62 5.05 6.05
CA ALA A 354 -18.77 5.69 7.34
C ALA A 354 -17.53 5.45 8.22
N GLY A 355 -16.97 6.52 8.78
CA GLY A 355 -15.77 6.45 9.63
C GLY A 355 -14.44 6.45 8.86
N CYS A 356 -14.46 6.55 7.52
CA CYS A 356 -13.21 6.73 6.78
C CYS A 356 -12.59 8.11 7.06
N PRO A 357 -11.25 8.25 6.99
CA PRO A 357 -10.58 9.52 7.20
C PRO A 357 -11.12 10.66 6.31
N GLU A 358 -11.58 10.34 5.10
CA GLU A 358 -12.12 11.33 4.16
C GLU A 358 -13.40 12.01 4.67
N THR A 359 -14.19 11.33 5.53
CA THR A 359 -15.38 11.89 6.19
C THR A 359 -15.08 12.80 7.38
N ALA A 360 -13.82 12.90 7.82
CA ALA A 360 -13.44 13.74 8.97
C ALA A 360 -13.72 15.23 8.77
N SER A 361 -14.11 15.63 7.55
CA SER A 361 -14.47 16.99 7.16
C SER A 361 -15.66 17.60 7.91
N GLN A 362 -16.49 16.78 8.57
CA GLN A 362 -17.58 17.28 9.41
C GLN A 362 -17.11 18.20 10.54
N PHE A 363 -15.85 18.07 10.99
CA PHE A 363 -15.22 19.01 11.93
C PHE A 363 -14.56 20.22 11.24
N PHE A 364 -14.23 20.11 9.95
CA PHE A 364 -13.59 21.20 9.18
C PHE A 364 -14.57 22.32 8.80
N ARG A 365 -15.88 22.05 8.74
CA ARG A 365 -16.88 23.08 8.41
C ARG A 365 -17.21 24.04 9.57
N LEU A 366 -17.03 23.60 10.82
CA LEU A 366 -17.43 24.35 12.01
C LEU A 366 -16.24 24.89 12.81
N TYR A 367 -15.06 24.24 12.75
CA TYR A 367 -13.86 24.71 13.44
C TYR A 367 -12.56 24.10 12.86
N PRO A 368 -11.75 24.85 12.07
CA PRO A 368 -10.45 24.39 11.58
C PRO A 368 -9.38 24.46 12.69
N GLY A 369 -9.61 23.77 13.80
CA GLY A 369 -8.69 23.74 14.94
C GLY A 369 -8.27 22.33 15.33
N VAL A 370 -7.51 22.22 16.42
CA VAL A 370 -6.90 20.99 16.95
C VAL A 370 -7.83 19.78 16.94
N ALA A 371 -9.12 19.97 17.24
CA ALA A 371 -10.11 18.90 17.28
C ALA A 371 -10.26 18.16 15.94
N ALA A 372 -10.22 18.88 14.81
CA ALA A 372 -10.35 18.28 13.48
C ALA A 372 -9.16 17.36 13.16
N ALA A 373 -7.94 17.80 13.47
CA ALA A 373 -6.74 17.00 13.27
C ALA A 373 -6.66 15.79 14.22
N LYS A 374 -7.09 15.95 15.48
CA LYS A 374 -7.20 14.83 16.43
C LYS A 374 -8.23 13.80 15.99
N TYR A 375 -9.39 14.24 15.51
CA TYR A 375 -10.43 13.35 15.00
C TYR A 375 -9.97 12.59 13.75
N LEU A 376 -9.29 13.28 12.83
CA LEU A 376 -8.69 12.64 11.66
C LEU A 376 -7.68 11.55 12.07
N TYR A 377 -6.77 11.88 12.99
CA TYR A 377 -5.81 10.92 13.52
C TYR A 377 -6.50 9.70 14.15
N GLU A 378 -7.56 9.92 14.93
CA GLU A 378 -8.30 8.85 15.59
C GLU A 378 -8.98 7.91 14.60
N ASN A 379 -9.57 8.43 13.52
CA ASN A 379 -10.12 7.60 12.44
C ASN A 379 -9.02 6.78 11.75
N ILE A 380 -7.85 7.38 11.51
CA ILE A 380 -6.70 6.67 10.95
C ILE A 380 -6.27 5.54 11.89
N ARG A 381 -6.11 5.83 13.19
CA ARG A 381 -5.74 4.86 14.23
C ARG A 381 -6.68 3.66 14.26
N CYS A 382 -7.99 3.88 14.22
CA CYS A 382 -9.01 2.83 14.19
C CYS A 382 -8.97 2.01 12.89
N ARG A 383 -8.61 2.61 11.76
CA ARG A 383 -8.45 1.94 10.45
C ARG A 383 -7.18 1.10 10.35
N VAL A 384 -6.16 1.39 11.16
CA VAL A 384 -4.85 0.71 11.08
C VAL A 384 -4.44 -0.01 12.39
N PRO A 385 -5.29 -0.90 12.95
CA PRO A 385 -5.00 -1.57 14.22
C PRO A 385 -3.69 -2.36 14.20
N GLN A 386 -3.30 -2.90 13.04
CA GLN A 386 -2.04 -3.62 12.84
C GLN A 386 -0.79 -2.77 13.11
N PHE A 387 -0.90 -1.43 13.02
CA PHE A 387 0.23 -0.54 13.29
C PHE A 387 0.36 -0.14 14.75
N GLN A 388 -0.66 -0.42 15.56
CA GLN A 388 -0.72 -0.10 16.99
C GLN A 388 -0.36 1.37 17.27
N LEU A 389 -0.94 2.27 16.48
CA LEU A 389 -0.71 3.70 16.62
C LEU A 389 -1.17 4.18 18.02
N PRO A 390 -0.37 5.00 18.72
CA PRO A 390 -0.68 5.47 20.06
C PRO A 390 -1.83 6.48 20.04
N PHE A 391 -2.50 6.67 21.17
CA PHE A 391 -3.43 7.79 21.31
C PHE A 391 -2.66 9.12 21.34
N LEU A 392 -3.22 10.17 20.72
CA LEU A 392 -2.69 11.55 20.86
C LEU A 392 -2.97 12.16 22.25
N GLU A 393 -3.60 11.42 23.14
CA GLU A 393 -3.85 11.85 24.51
C GLU A 393 -2.57 11.81 25.34
N THR A 394 -2.34 12.93 26.03
CA THR A 394 -1.61 12.90 27.29
C THR A 394 -2.52 13.53 28.33
N GLU A 395 -2.54 12.93 29.52
CA GLU A 395 -3.13 13.47 30.74
C GLU A 395 -2.95 14.99 30.84
N ARG A 396 -4.02 15.66 31.26
CA ARG A 396 -4.16 17.12 31.42
C ARG A 396 -4.29 17.87 30.09
N SER A 397 -5.54 17.95 29.65
CA SER A 397 -6.09 19.18 29.09
C SER A 397 -5.59 20.37 29.93
N MET A 398 -4.55 21.06 29.46
CA MET A 398 -4.35 22.46 29.79
C MET A 398 -5.52 23.19 29.16
N ARG A 399 -6.65 23.19 29.88
CA ARG A 399 -7.66 24.23 29.74
C ARG A 399 -6.89 25.54 29.78
N THR A 400 -6.91 26.29 28.69
CA THR A 400 -6.73 27.72 28.76
C THR A 400 -7.70 28.20 29.83
N SER A 401 -7.16 28.70 30.93
CA SER A 401 -7.93 29.51 31.87
C SER A 401 -8.42 30.72 31.07
N THR A 402 -9.63 30.63 30.52
CA THR A 402 -10.43 31.82 30.27
C THR A 402 -10.46 32.55 31.58
N THR A 403 -9.73 33.66 31.64
CA THR A 403 -9.87 34.68 32.66
C THR A 403 -11.35 34.94 32.81
N ALA A 404 -11.89 34.61 33.99
CA ALA A 404 -13.25 34.94 34.36
C ALA A 404 -13.38 36.46 34.24
N ARG A 405 -13.97 36.92 33.14
CA ARG A 405 -14.44 38.29 32.98
C ARG A 405 -15.41 38.55 34.13
N GLY A 406 -15.09 39.58 34.91
CA GLY A 406 -15.86 40.00 36.06
C GLY A 406 -17.34 40.20 35.73
N GLY A 407 -18.20 39.51 36.46
CA GLY A 407 -19.60 39.84 36.60
C GLY A 407 -19.80 40.59 37.90
N ARG A 408 -19.74 41.92 37.84
CA ARG A 408 -20.20 42.83 38.90
C ARG A 408 -21.69 43.05 38.67
N VAL A 409 -22.54 42.46 39.51
CA VAL A 409 -23.95 42.86 39.68
C VAL A 409 -24.22 42.92 41.18
N GLY A 410 -24.67 44.09 41.65
CA GLY A 410 -24.71 44.47 43.05
C GLY A 410 -26.02 44.14 43.78
N ASN A 411 -25.86 44.12 45.11
CA ASN A 411 -26.76 44.54 46.20
C ASN A 411 -28.25 44.18 46.16
N SER A 412 -28.66 43.41 47.18
CA SER A 412 -29.64 43.90 48.18
C SER A 412 -29.55 43.15 49.51
N GLN A 413 -29.15 43.90 50.55
CA GLN A 413 -29.66 43.95 51.94
C GLN A 413 -30.18 42.71 52.71
N GLY A 414 -29.64 42.54 53.93
CA GLY A 414 -30.29 41.86 55.08
C GLY A 414 -29.27 41.17 56.01
N ARG A 415 -28.52 41.88 56.86
CA ARG A 415 -28.82 42.25 58.28
C ARG A 415 -28.74 41.08 59.30
N ARG A 416 -27.73 41.18 60.19
CA ARG A 416 -27.54 40.55 61.52
C ARG A 416 -27.29 39.02 61.53
N GLU A 417 -26.44 38.45 62.36
CA GLU A 417 -26.05 38.79 63.73
C GLU A 417 -24.69 38.14 64.09
N ARG A 418 -23.98 38.74 65.06
CA ARG A 418 -22.75 38.19 65.67
C ARG A 418 -23.14 37.21 66.78
N ALA A 419 -22.40 36.12 66.89
CA ALA A 419 -21.94 35.53 68.15
C ALA A 419 -20.57 34.90 67.89
#